data_AF-A0A259PYA1-F1
#
_entry.id   AF-A0A259PYA1-F1
#
_cell.length_a   1.000
_cell.length_b   1.000
_cell.length_c   1.000
_cell.angle_alpha   90.00
_cell.angle_beta   90.00
_cell.angle_gamma   90.00
#
_symmetry.space_group_name_H-M   'P 1'
#
loop_
_entity.id
_entity.type
_entity.pdbx_description
1 polymer ?
#
loop_
_entity_poly.entity_id
_entity_poly.type
_entity_poly.pdbx_seq_one_letter_code
_entity_poly.pdbx_strand_id
1 'polypeptide(L)'
;MSAGGGVWTTAQGGRDSRQRLPGSALAVALLLGLALGGCASAPQRSATSGAPVNAQEGCHAPPPNLRAAYNRPYTVRGRSYSPLRNADGYDEVGIASWYGWESGT
;
A
#
# COMPACT_ATOMS: atom_id res chain seq x y z
N MET A 1 -19.01 3.43 72.13
CA MET A 1 -20.26 4.21 72.31
C MET A 1 -20.68 4.80 70.97
N SER A 2 -21.98 5.09 70.87
CA SER A 2 -22.82 5.35 69.70
C SER A 2 -22.52 6.60 68.85
N ALA A 3 -23.26 6.68 67.73
CA ALA A 3 -23.59 7.78 66.82
C ALA A 3 -22.65 7.94 65.61
N GLY A 4 -23.10 7.90 64.36
CA GLY A 4 -24.39 8.27 63.78
C GLY A 4 -24.20 9.57 63.00
N GLY A 5 -24.50 9.56 61.69
CA GLY A 5 -24.43 10.79 60.88
C GLY A 5 -24.26 10.51 59.39
N GLY A 6 -25.38 10.28 58.69
CA GLY A 6 -25.41 10.28 57.23
C GLY A 6 -25.22 11.70 56.68
N VAL A 7 -24.42 11.81 55.62
CA VAL A 7 -24.34 13.02 54.80
C VAL A 7 -24.69 12.64 53.37
N TRP A 8 -25.79 13.22 52.93
CA TRP A 8 -26.36 13.14 51.60
C TRP A 8 -25.36 13.66 50.56
N THR A 9 -24.95 12.82 49.61
CA THR A 9 -24.26 13.31 48.40
C THR A 9 -25.30 13.55 47.32
N THR A 10 -25.34 14.78 46.87
CA THR A 10 -26.25 15.35 45.87
C THR A 10 -26.26 14.56 44.56
N ALA A 11 -27.47 14.33 44.07
CA ALA A 11 -27.78 13.79 42.75
C ALA A 11 -27.09 14.59 41.62
N GLN A 12 -26.48 13.86 40.69
CA GLN A 12 -25.96 14.38 39.42
C GLN A 12 -27.14 14.77 38.51
N GLY A 13 -27.36 16.06 38.33
CA GLY A 13 -28.35 16.62 37.40
C GLY A 13 -27.71 17.14 36.11
N GLY A 14 -28.05 16.52 34.98
CA GLY A 14 -28.24 17.19 33.68
C GLY A 14 -27.01 17.67 32.93
N ARG A 15 -26.37 16.78 32.15
CA ARG A 15 -25.55 17.20 31.00
C ARG A 15 -26.46 17.32 29.78
N ASP A 16 -27.08 18.48 29.59
CA ASP A 16 -27.75 18.81 28.34
C ASP A 16 -27.11 20.08 27.75
N SER A 17 -25.86 19.93 27.35
CA SER A 17 -25.13 20.96 26.62
C SER A 17 -25.27 20.67 25.13
N ARG A 18 -26.31 21.22 24.50
CA ARG A 18 -26.33 21.41 23.04
C ARG A 18 -25.21 22.37 22.68
N GLN A 19 -23.98 21.86 22.61
CA GLN A 19 -22.80 22.63 22.26
C GLN A 19 -22.94 23.03 20.79
N ARG A 20 -23.32 24.28 20.56
CA ARG A 20 -23.21 24.91 19.25
C ARG A 20 -21.72 24.90 18.91
N LEU A 21 -21.34 24.02 17.99
CA LEU A 21 -19.97 23.93 17.50
C LEU A 21 -19.54 25.33 17.03
N PRO A 22 -18.44 25.90 17.54
CA PRO A 22 -17.98 27.21 17.07
C PRO A 22 -17.64 27.08 15.59
N GLY A 23 -17.93 28.11 14.79
CA GLY A 23 -17.69 28.08 13.33
C GLY A 23 -16.23 27.75 12.96
N SER A 24 -15.29 28.04 13.86
CA SER A 24 -13.88 27.63 13.75
C SER A 24 -13.68 26.11 13.82
N ALA A 25 -14.45 25.39 14.63
CA ALA A 25 -14.38 23.92 14.69
C ALA A 25 -14.88 23.27 13.40
N LEU A 26 -15.92 23.82 12.78
CA LEU A 26 -16.40 23.41 11.46
C LEU A 26 -15.36 23.69 10.37
N ALA A 27 -14.73 24.87 10.38
CA ALA A 27 -13.69 25.22 9.43
C ALA A 27 -12.44 24.32 9.54
N VAL A 28 -12.00 24.02 10.76
CA VAL A 28 -10.88 23.10 11.01
C VAL A 28 -11.22 21.69 10.56
N ALA A 29 -12.43 21.19 10.84
CA ALA A 29 -12.86 19.87 10.38
C ALA A 29 -12.91 19.77 8.84
N LEU A 30 -13.35 20.82 8.15
CA LEU A 30 -13.36 20.91 6.68
C LEU A 30 -11.95 20.92 6.09
N LEU A 31 -11.04 21.71 6.65
CA LEU A 31 -9.64 21.76 6.21
C LEU A 31 -8.93 20.42 6.41
N LEU A 32 -9.17 19.77 7.54
CA LEU A 32 -8.59 18.46 7.84
C LEU A 32 -9.12 17.40 6.87
N GLY A 33 -10.42 17.40 6.58
CA GLY A 33 -11.04 16.51 5.60
C GLY A 33 -10.47 16.69 4.19
N LEU A 34 -10.26 17.94 3.75
CA LEU A 34 -9.62 18.23 2.46
C LEU A 34 -8.19 17.73 2.38
N ALA A 35 -7.40 17.92 3.45
CA ALA A 35 -6.01 17.45 3.50
C ALA A 35 -5.91 15.92 3.44
N LEU A 36 -6.81 15.20 4.11
CA LEU A 36 -6.86 13.73 4.11
C LEU A 36 -7.37 13.15 2.77
N GLY A 37 -8.36 13.80 2.14
CA GLY A 37 -8.93 13.36 0.86
C GLY A 37 -7.95 13.42 -0.32
N GLY A 38 -6.94 14.31 -0.25
CA GLY A 38 -5.90 14.43 -1.27
C GLY A 38 -4.92 13.25 -1.33
N CYS A 39 -4.72 12.52 -0.22
CA CYS A 39 -3.82 11.35 -0.20
C CYS A 39 -4.44 10.08 -0.80
N ALA A 40 -5.77 9.97 -0.81
CA ALA A 40 -6.48 8.81 -1.36
C ALA A 40 -6.89 8.99 -2.83
N SER A 41 -6.79 10.20 -3.39
CA SER A 41 -7.26 10.53 -4.74
C SER A 41 -6.24 10.28 -5.86
N ALA A 42 -5.26 9.41 -5.63
CA ALA A 42 -4.35 9.00 -6.68
C ALA A 42 -5.16 8.33 -7.82
N PRO A 43 -5.11 8.84 -9.07
CA PRO A 43 -5.81 8.19 -10.17
C PRO A 43 -5.27 6.77 -10.33
N GLN A 44 -6.17 5.79 -10.49
CA GLN A 44 -5.79 4.47 -10.96
C GLN A 44 -5.05 4.64 -12.28
N ARG A 45 -3.74 4.39 -12.30
CA ARG A 45 -3.01 4.25 -13.56
C ARG A 45 -3.58 3.02 -14.22
N SER A 46 -4.42 3.21 -15.23
CA SER A 46 -4.76 2.14 -16.15
C SER A 46 -3.46 1.57 -16.66
N ALA A 47 -3.18 0.31 -16.32
CA ALA A 47 -2.05 -0.43 -16.84
C ALA A 47 -2.31 -0.76 -18.32
N THR A 48 -2.41 0.26 -19.16
CA THR A 48 -2.12 0.13 -20.59
C THR A 48 -0.61 0.12 -20.72
N SER A 49 0.03 -0.83 -20.04
CA SER A 49 1.39 -1.22 -20.35
C SER A 49 1.31 -1.75 -21.76
N GLY A 50 1.90 -1.07 -22.75
CA GLY A 50 2.02 -1.58 -24.12
C GLY A 50 2.85 -2.86 -24.25
N ALA A 51 3.24 -3.46 -23.12
CA ALA A 51 3.73 -4.82 -23.08
C ALA A 51 2.55 -5.77 -23.36
N PRO A 52 2.67 -6.69 -24.32
CA PRO A 52 1.66 -7.72 -24.50
C PRO A 52 1.55 -8.52 -23.21
N VAL A 53 0.46 -8.31 -22.47
CA VAL A 53 0.08 -9.21 -21.40
C VAL A 53 -0.32 -10.52 -22.06
N ASN A 54 0.57 -11.49 -22.05
CA ASN A 54 0.23 -12.90 -22.31
C ASN A 54 -0.59 -13.43 -21.11
N ALA A 55 -1.70 -12.76 -20.81
CA ALA A 55 -2.64 -13.06 -19.74
C ALA A 55 -3.94 -13.65 -20.31
N GLN A 56 -3.95 -14.00 -21.61
CA GLN A 56 -4.98 -14.82 -22.20
C GLN A 56 -4.97 -16.18 -21.50
N GLU A 57 -6.14 -16.58 -21.04
CA GLU A 57 -6.41 -17.88 -20.45
C GLU A 57 -5.92 -18.98 -21.41
N GLY A 58 -4.81 -19.64 -21.04
CA GLY A 58 -4.09 -20.59 -21.91
C GLY A 58 -2.61 -20.29 -22.14
N CYS A 59 -2.05 -19.22 -21.57
CA CYS A 59 -0.61 -18.96 -21.61
C CYS A 59 0.18 -19.96 -20.76
N HIS A 60 0.45 -21.13 -21.33
CA HIS A 60 1.42 -22.07 -20.79
C HIS A 60 2.83 -21.57 -21.14
N ALA A 61 3.47 -20.89 -20.20
CA ALA A 61 4.90 -20.65 -20.30
C ALA A 61 5.62 -22.01 -20.23
N PRO A 62 6.50 -22.35 -21.19
CA PRO A 62 7.28 -23.57 -21.10
C PRO A 62 8.17 -23.52 -19.84
N PRO A 63 8.51 -24.67 -19.24
CA PRO A 63 9.41 -24.71 -18.10
C PRO A 63 10.72 -23.95 -18.40
N PRO A 64 11.23 -23.13 -17.47
CA PRO A 64 12.41 -22.31 -17.72
C PRO A 64 13.65 -23.19 -17.96
N ASN A 65 14.46 -22.84 -18.95
CA ASN A 65 15.75 -23.48 -19.16
C ASN A 65 16.82 -22.87 -18.25
N LEU A 66 17.05 -23.51 -17.09
CA LEU A 66 18.04 -23.05 -16.11
C LEU A 66 19.49 -23.05 -16.63
N ARG A 67 19.78 -23.67 -17.77
CA ARG A 67 21.11 -23.72 -18.40
C ARG A 67 21.29 -22.74 -19.57
N ALA A 68 20.29 -21.90 -19.84
CA ALA A 68 20.38 -20.93 -20.92
C ALA A 68 21.54 -19.94 -20.72
N ALA A 69 22.09 -19.41 -21.82
CA ALA A 69 23.25 -18.50 -21.78
C ALA A 69 23.01 -17.25 -20.92
N TYR A 70 21.76 -16.75 -20.89
CA TYR A 70 21.36 -15.60 -20.08
C TYR A 70 21.29 -15.90 -18.57
N ASN A 71 21.38 -17.16 -18.15
CA ASN A 71 21.43 -17.57 -16.73
C ASN A 71 22.87 -17.78 -16.22
N ARG A 72 23.88 -17.29 -16.93
CA ARG A 72 25.28 -17.38 -16.51
C ARG A 72 25.66 -16.20 -15.61
N PRO A 73 26.53 -16.40 -14.60
CA PRO A 73 27.16 -15.30 -13.89
C PRO A 73 27.86 -14.34 -14.84
N TYR A 74 27.77 -13.04 -14.57
CA TYR A 74 28.33 -11.98 -15.42
C TYR A 74 28.89 -10.83 -14.58
N THR A 75 29.74 -10.02 -15.20
CA THR A 75 30.42 -8.89 -14.55
C THR A 75 30.10 -7.59 -15.27
N VAL A 76 29.62 -6.60 -14.52
CA VAL A 76 29.35 -5.24 -15.02
C VAL A 76 30.17 -4.26 -14.21
N ARG A 77 31.03 -3.48 -14.89
CA ARG A 77 31.87 -2.45 -14.24
C ARG A 77 32.66 -2.98 -13.03
N GLY A 78 33.21 -4.19 -13.14
CA GLY A 78 33.97 -4.85 -12.08
C GLY A 78 33.14 -5.49 -10.96
N ARG A 79 31.81 -5.37 -10.97
CA ARG A 79 30.91 -6.03 -10.01
C ARG A 79 30.37 -7.32 -10.62
N SER A 80 30.52 -8.42 -9.89
CA SER A 80 30.06 -9.75 -10.31
C SER A 80 28.64 -10.02 -9.82
N TYR A 81 27.81 -10.56 -10.69
CA TYR A 81 26.42 -10.92 -10.44
C TYR A 81 26.21 -12.40 -10.78
N SER A 82 25.42 -13.10 -9.97
CA SER A 82 25.03 -14.48 -10.21
C SER A 82 23.52 -14.63 -10.05
N PRO A 83 22.82 -15.27 -11.00
CA PRO A 83 21.40 -15.54 -10.86
C PRO A 83 21.10 -16.42 -9.65
N LEU A 84 19.91 -16.24 -9.08
CA LEU A 84 19.40 -17.12 -8.04
C LEU A 84 19.21 -18.53 -8.60
N ARG A 85 19.49 -19.55 -7.78
CA ARG A 85 19.35 -20.97 -8.17
C ARG A 85 17.90 -21.44 -8.11
N ASN A 86 17.11 -20.84 -7.22
CA ASN A 86 15.68 -21.06 -7.01
C ASN A 86 15.04 -19.73 -6.55
N ALA A 87 13.70 -19.69 -6.52
CA ALA A 87 12.94 -18.53 -6.09
C ALA A 87 12.42 -18.68 -4.63
N ASP A 88 12.95 -19.65 -3.87
CA ASP A 88 12.44 -19.94 -2.53
C ASP A 88 12.65 -18.73 -1.60
N GLY A 89 11.56 -18.20 -1.05
CA GLY A 89 11.57 -17.01 -0.19
C GLY A 89 11.79 -15.67 -0.90
N TYR A 90 11.81 -15.66 -2.24
CA TYR A 90 11.82 -14.43 -3.02
C TYR A 90 10.37 -13.94 -3.24
N ASP A 91 10.02 -12.84 -2.60
CA ASP A 91 8.74 -12.13 -2.77
C ASP A 91 9.02 -10.64 -2.95
N GLU A 92 8.78 -10.12 -4.16
CA GLU A 92 9.04 -8.74 -4.51
C GLU A 92 7.91 -8.21 -5.40
N VAL A 93 7.36 -7.05 -5.03
CA VAL A 93 6.32 -6.37 -5.81
C VAL A 93 6.93 -5.15 -6.47
N GLY A 94 6.88 -5.09 -7.80
CA GLY A 94 7.40 -3.99 -8.60
C GLY A 94 6.74 -3.89 -9.97
N ILE A 95 6.97 -2.78 -10.66
CA ILE A 95 6.58 -2.65 -12.07
C ILE A 95 7.67 -3.32 -12.89
N ALA A 96 7.42 -4.54 -13.36
CA ALA A 96 8.30 -5.20 -14.31
C ALA A 96 8.18 -4.50 -15.68
N SER A 97 9.21 -3.74 -16.07
CA SER A 97 9.38 -3.30 -17.46
C SER A 97 10.03 -4.42 -18.24
N TRP A 98 9.25 -5.11 -19.08
CA TRP A 98 9.83 -6.00 -20.08
C TRP A 98 10.50 -5.17 -21.18
N TYR A 99 11.56 -5.74 -21.75
CA TYR A 99 12.12 -5.23 -22.99
C TYR A 99 11.07 -5.44 -24.11
N GLY A 100 10.87 -4.42 -24.94
CA GLY A 100 9.90 -4.46 -26.04
C GLY A 100 10.31 -5.44 -27.15
N TRP A 101 9.44 -5.62 -28.14
CA TRP A 101 9.66 -6.52 -29.28
C TRP A 101 10.95 -6.22 -30.06
N GLU A 102 11.48 -5.00 -29.96
CA GLU A 102 12.71 -4.52 -30.59
C GLU A 102 13.97 -5.25 -30.09
N SER A 103 13.86 -6.03 -29.02
CA SER A 103 15.00 -6.58 -28.29
C SER A 103 15.43 -7.97 -28.77
N GLY A 104 14.76 -8.51 -29.80
CA GLY A 104 14.96 -9.85 -30.33
C GLY A 104 15.24 -9.95 -31.84
N THR A 105 15.49 -8.82 -32.52
CA THR A 105 15.91 -8.76 -33.94
C THR A 105 17.42 -8.62 -34.05
#